data_AF-A0A959H008-F1
#
_entry.id   AF-A0A959H008-F1
#
_cell.length_a   1.000
_cell.length_b   1.000
_cell.length_c   1.000
_cell.angle_alpha   90.00
_cell.angle_beta   90.00
_cell.angle_gamma   90.00
#
_symmetry.space_group_name_H-M   'P 1'
#
loop_
_entity.id
_entity.type
_entity.pdbx_description
1 polymer ?
#
loop_
_entity_poly.entity_id
_entity_poly.type
_entity_poly.pdbx_seq_one_letter_code
_entity_poly.pdbx_strand_id
1 'polypeptide(L)'
;RPMFLGAHVLLPEGWAEHPDVRYPVAIYHNHFTPDFGGFRTEPPDPDLKPVYSERFRLDGYNRIVQQEAYDFYKMWTGPDFPRVLAVEIQHPCPFYDDSYAVNSANVGPYGDAIMYELIPEIERRFRGIGEGWARLTYGG
;
A
#
# COMPACT_ATOMS: atom_id res chain seq x y z
N ARG A 1 -12.82 0.42 24.35
CA ARG A 1 -12.88 1.69 23.57
C ARG A 1 -13.10 1.31 22.11
N PRO A 2 -13.81 2.12 21.31
CA PRO A 2 -13.93 1.83 19.88
C PRO A 2 -12.54 1.81 19.22
N MET A 3 -12.34 0.86 18.30
CA MET A 3 -11.13 0.65 17.51
C MET A 3 -11.51 0.86 16.04
N PHE A 4 -10.67 1.56 15.29
CA PHE A 4 -10.92 1.85 13.87
C PHE A 4 -9.74 1.36 13.06
N LEU A 5 -10.07 0.68 11.96
CA LEU A 5 -9.12 0.23 10.95
C LEU A 5 -9.43 0.91 9.62
N GLY A 6 -8.39 1.17 8.85
CA GLY A 6 -8.49 1.68 7.49
C GLY A 6 -7.51 0.96 6.57
N ALA A 7 -7.61 1.25 5.28
CA ALA A 7 -6.61 0.83 4.31
C ALA A 7 -6.65 1.72 3.07
N HIS A 8 -5.49 1.92 2.48
CA HIS A 8 -5.38 2.39 1.09
C HIS A 8 -5.31 1.16 0.18
N VAL A 9 -6.01 1.21 -0.95
CA VAL A 9 -6.07 0.11 -1.91
C VAL A 9 -5.71 0.62 -3.30
N LEU A 10 -4.56 0.20 -3.81
CA LEU A 10 -4.14 0.47 -5.18
C LEU A 10 -4.63 -0.65 -6.10
N LEU A 11 -5.45 -0.27 -7.08
CA LEU A 11 -6.08 -1.19 -8.02
C LEU A 11 -5.14 -1.51 -9.19
N PRO A 12 -5.17 -2.74 -9.71
CA PRO A 12 -4.40 -3.10 -10.90
C PRO A 12 -5.00 -2.45 -12.16
N GLU A 13 -4.18 -2.29 -13.19
CA GLU A 13 -4.63 -1.82 -14.50
C GLU A 13 -5.76 -2.69 -15.06
N GLY A 14 -6.78 -2.04 -15.63
CA GLY A 14 -7.95 -2.70 -16.21
C GLY A 14 -8.97 -3.23 -15.18
N TRP A 15 -8.82 -2.90 -13.89
CA TRP A 15 -9.71 -3.43 -12.85
C TRP A 15 -11.19 -3.16 -13.13
N ALA A 16 -11.56 -1.97 -13.60
CA ALA A 16 -12.95 -1.61 -13.87
C ALA A 16 -13.51 -2.30 -15.13
N GLU A 17 -12.65 -2.53 -16.11
CA GLU A 17 -12.94 -3.15 -17.40
C GLU A 17 -13.09 -4.68 -17.28
N HIS A 18 -12.61 -5.27 -16.19
CA HIS A 18 -12.63 -6.70 -15.91
C HIS A 18 -13.44 -7.03 -14.64
N PRO A 19 -14.77 -6.83 -14.63
CA PRO A 19 -15.60 -6.96 -13.43
C PRO A 19 -15.70 -8.39 -12.88
N ASP A 20 -15.46 -9.40 -13.72
CA ASP A 20 -15.54 -10.81 -13.33
C ASP A 20 -14.21 -11.39 -12.83
N VAL A 21 -13.12 -10.61 -12.90
CA VAL A 21 -11.79 -11.05 -12.47
C VAL A 21 -11.61 -10.80 -10.98
N ARG A 22 -10.99 -11.79 -10.31
CA ARG A 22 -10.54 -11.68 -8.93
C ARG A 22 -9.02 -11.67 -8.86
N TYR A 23 -8.48 -10.95 -7.87
CA TYR A 23 -7.07 -10.63 -7.78
C TYR A 23 -6.43 -11.16 -6.50
N PRO A 24 -5.16 -11.60 -6.52
CA PRO A 24 -4.39 -11.81 -5.29
C PRO A 24 -4.15 -10.47 -4.59
N VAL A 25 -3.84 -10.53 -3.29
CA VAL A 25 -3.67 -9.35 -2.43
C VAL A 25 -2.24 -9.31 -1.88
N ALA A 26 -1.54 -8.21 -2.13
CA ALA A 26 -0.27 -7.88 -1.50
C ALA A 26 -0.54 -6.90 -0.35
N ILE A 27 -0.38 -7.38 0.87
CA ILE A 27 -0.67 -6.68 2.12
C ILE A 27 0.61 -6.06 2.64
N TYR A 28 0.62 -4.74 2.69
CA TYR A 28 1.73 -3.92 3.16
C TYR A 28 1.45 -3.44 4.59
N HIS A 29 2.33 -3.81 5.51
CA HIS A 29 2.38 -3.27 6.86
C HIS A 29 3.43 -2.16 6.93
N ASN A 30 3.02 -0.98 7.38
CA ASN A 30 3.84 0.21 7.50
C ASN A 30 3.33 1.09 8.64
N HIS A 31 4.06 2.17 8.94
CA HIS A 31 3.58 3.27 9.76
C HIS A 31 2.41 4.02 9.11
N PHE A 32 1.74 4.90 9.85
CA PHE A 32 0.59 5.64 9.34
C PHE A 32 0.98 6.59 8.21
N THR A 33 0.48 6.30 7.01
CA THR A 33 0.67 7.13 5.82
C THR A 33 -0.65 7.73 5.33
N PRO A 34 -0.63 8.95 4.75
CA PRO A 34 -1.83 9.58 4.22
C PRO A 34 -2.36 8.91 2.95
N ASP A 35 -1.48 8.24 2.18
CA ASP A 35 -1.78 7.48 0.95
C ASP A 35 -0.53 6.64 0.55
N PHE A 36 -0.65 5.82 -0.50
CA PHE A 36 0.46 5.14 -1.15
C PHE A 36 1.52 6.13 -1.63
N GLY A 37 2.74 5.97 -1.13
CA GLY A 37 3.91 6.70 -1.61
C GLY A 37 4.54 6.10 -2.87
N GLY A 38 5.51 6.81 -3.47
CA GLY A 38 6.31 6.26 -4.57
C GLY A 38 5.54 6.02 -5.87
N PHE A 39 4.42 6.70 -6.07
CA PHE A 39 3.58 6.58 -7.26
C PHE A 39 3.35 7.95 -7.90
N ARG A 40 3.63 8.09 -9.20
CA ARG A 40 3.36 9.32 -9.97
C ARG A 40 2.85 8.99 -11.36
N THR A 41 1.72 9.57 -11.75
CA THR A 41 1.14 9.40 -13.09
C THR A 41 1.73 10.37 -14.12
N GLU A 42 2.44 11.39 -13.66
CA GLU A 42 3.10 12.40 -14.49
C GLU A 42 4.62 12.16 -14.53
N PRO A 43 5.27 12.43 -15.68
CA PRO A 43 6.73 12.40 -15.76
C PRO A 43 7.40 13.29 -14.71
N PRO A 44 8.68 13.04 -14.40
CA PRO A 44 9.45 13.94 -13.56
C PRO A 44 9.45 15.37 -14.09
N ASP A 45 9.36 16.33 -13.18
CA ASP A 45 9.45 17.75 -13.53
C ASP A 45 10.83 18.04 -14.15
N PRO A 46 10.89 18.44 -15.44
CA PRO A 46 12.14 18.67 -16.14
C PRO A 46 12.93 19.87 -15.57
N ASP A 47 12.22 20.81 -14.93
CA ASP A 47 12.80 22.03 -14.35
C ASP A 47 13.10 21.88 -12.86
N LEU A 48 12.88 20.68 -12.29
CA LEU A 48 13.10 20.40 -10.87
C LEU A 48 14.56 20.65 -10.51
N LYS A 49 14.84 21.63 -9.65
CA LYS A 49 16.21 21.92 -9.20
C LYS A 49 16.73 20.76 -8.32
N PRO A 50 17.98 20.32 -8.49
CA PRO A 50 18.53 19.24 -7.69
C PRO A 50 18.71 19.72 -6.24
N VAL A 51 18.31 18.89 -5.29
CA VAL A 51 18.51 19.13 -3.85
C VAL A 51 19.48 18.08 -3.32
N TYR A 52 20.48 18.53 -2.56
CA TYR A 52 21.41 17.64 -1.88
C TYR A 52 20.69 16.92 -0.73
N SER A 53 20.80 15.59 -0.71
CA SER A 53 20.32 14.77 0.40
C SER A 53 21.46 14.44 1.33
N GLU A 54 21.43 14.93 2.57
CA GLU A 54 22.41 14.58 3.60
C GLU A 54 22.33 13.09 3.96
N ARG A 55 21.11 12.54 4.05
CA ARG A 55 20.85 11.13 4.37
C ARG A 55 21.55 10.17 3.41
N PHE A 56 21.51 10.48 2.12
CA PHE A 56 22.06 9.63 1.06
C PHE A 56 23.38 10.15 0.47
N ARG A 57 23.85 11.31 0.94
CA ARG A 57 25.06 12.01 0.47
C ARG A 57 25.10 12.19 -1.05
N LEU A 58 23.98 12.59 -1.64
CA LEU A 58 23.78 12.64 -3.09
C LEU A 58 23.06 13.93 -3.52
N ASP A 59 23.55 14.57 -4.57
CA ASP A 59 22.88 15.68 -5.25
C ASP A 59 21.73 15.19 -6.14
N GLY A 60 20.60 15.88 -6.08
CA GLY A 60 19.46 15.61 -6.96
C GLY A 60 18.66 14.37 -6.59
N TYR A 61 18.73 13.91 -5.34
CA TYR A 61 17.96 12.75 -4.86
C TYR A 61 16.44 12.92 -5.10
N ASN A 62 15.93 14.16 -5.00
CA ASN A 62 14.54 14.49 -5.33
C ASN A 62 14.14 14.18 -6.78
N ARG A 63 15.08 14.27 -7.74
CA ARG A 63 14.82 13.89 -9.13
C ARG A 63 14.72 12.37 -9.28
N ILE A 64 15.59 11.63 -8.59
CA ILE A 64 15.56 10.15 -8.57
C ILE A 64 14.22 9.69 -7.99
N VAL A 65 13.77 10.27 -6.89
CA VAL A 65 12.47 9.94 -6.29
C VAL A 65 11.32 10.13 -7.28
N GLN A 66 11.30 11.24 -8.05
CA GLN A 66 10.27 11.42 -9.07
C GLN A 66 10.39 10.43 -10.23
N GLN A 67 11.61 10.13 -10.68
CA GLN A 67 11.86 9.17 -11.76
C GLN A 67 11.40 7.77 -11.38
N GLU A 68 11.82 7.27 -10.22
CA GLU A 68 11.42 5.94 -9.73
C GLU A 68 9.91 5.84 -9.49
N ALA A 69 9.27 6.90 -8.99
CA ALA A 69 7.82 6.91 -8.79
C ALA A 69 7.03 6.88 -10.11
N TYR A 70 7.54 7.53 -11.16
CA TYR A 70 6.96 7.47 -12.49
C TYR A 70 7.25 6.14 -13.19
N ASP A 71 8.44 5.57 -13.00
CA ASP A 71 8.80 4.26 -13.53
C ASP A 71 7.96 3.15 -12.89
N PHE A 72 7.69 3.23 -11.58
CA PHE A 72 6.78 2.32 -10.91
C PHE A 72 5.34 2.43 -11.45
N TYR A 73 4.84 3.65 -11.69
CA TYR A 73 3.52 3.83 -12.33
C TYR A 73 3.44 3.17 -13.71
N LYS A 74 4.43 3.42 -14.58
CA LYS A 74 4.48 2.79 -15.92
C LYS A 74 4.57 1.27 -15.83
N MET A 75 5.32 0.76 -14.87
CA MET A 75 5.42 -0.68 -14.65
C MET A 75 4.07 -1.23 -14.16
N TRP A 76 3.48 -0.65 -13.12
CA TRP A 76 2.20 -1.07 -12.54
C TRP A 76 1.06 -1.09 -13.56
N THR A 77 1.03 -0.09 -14.44
CA THR A 77 0.04 0.02 -15.54
C THR A 77 0.44 -0.71 -16.82
N GLY A 78 1.64 -1.29 -16.85
CA GLY A 78 2.18 -2.00 -18.00
C GLY A 78 1.52 -3.37 -18.26
N PRO A 79 1.65 -3.92 -19.47
CA PRO A 79 1.11 -5.23 -19.82
C PRO A 79 1.82 -6.39 -19.08
N ASP A 80 3.09 -6.21 -18.72
CA ASP A 80 3.94 -7.28 -18.18
C ASP A 80 3.99 -7.32 -16.64
N PHE A 81 3.21 -6.48 -15.95
CA PHE A 81 3.16 -6.47 -14.49
C PHE A 81 2.00 -7.31 -13.93
N PRO A 82 2.20 -8.10 -12.87
CA PRO A 82 1.12 -8.89 -12.28
C PRO A 82 -0.07 -8.03 -11.87
N ARG A 83 -1.29 -8.50 -12.18
CA ARG A 83 -2.53 -7.85 -11.73
C ARG A 83 -2.82 -8.27 -10.30
N VAL A 84 -2.56 -7.38 -9.35
CA VAL A 84 -2.70 -7.61 -7.90
C VAL A 84 -3.35 -6.40 -7.23
N LEU A 85 -4.04 -6.61 -6.11
CA LEU A 85 -4.40 -5.52 -5.20
C LEU A 85 -3.21 -5.24 -4.29
N ALA A 86 -2.68 -4.01 -4.29
CA ALA A 86 -1.77 -3.58 -3.23
C ALA A 86 -2.57 -2.87 -2.14
N VAL A 87 -2.38 -3.31 -0.89
CA VAL A 87 -3.18 -2.86 0.26
C VAL A 87 -2.24 -2.38 1.35
N GLU A 88 -2.27 -1.10 1.68
CA GLU A 88 -1.54 -0.53 2.83
C GLU A 88 -2.52 -0.38 4.00
N ILE A 89 -2.28 -1.11 5.08
CA ILE A 89 -3.19 -1.15 6.23
C ILE A 89 -2.94 0.04 7.15
N GLN A 90 -4.01 0.72 7.56
CA GLN A 90 -3.99 1.73 8.60
C GLN A 90 -4.54 1.16 9.90
N HIS A 91 -3.68 1.07 10.91
CA HIS A 91 -4.05 0.50 12.20
C HIS A 91 -3.48 1.30 13.40
N PRO A 92 -3.70 2.63 13.46
CA PRO A 92 -3.22 3.43 14.57
C PRO A 92 -3.87 3.01 15.88
N CYS A 93 -3.12 3.11 16.96
CA CYS A 93 -3.61 2.86 18.32
C CYS A 93 -3.54 4.12 19.17
N PRO A 94 -4.09 4.13 20.40
CA PRO A 94 -4.08 5.32 21.24
C PRO A 94 -2.69 5.88 21.60
N PHE A 95 -1.62 5.09 21.38
CA PHE A 95 -0.26 5.41 21.82
C PHE A 95 0.73 5.60 20.66
N TYR A 96 0.45 5.00 19.50
CA TYR A 96 1.35 4.95 18.36
C TYR A 96 0.55 5.04 17.05
N ASP A 97 1.23 5.44 15.99
CA ASP A 97 0.66 5.56 14.65
C ASP A 97 0.38 4.20 13.99
N ASP A 98 0.92 3.12 14.54
CA ASP A 98 0.55 1.75 14.23
C ASP A 98 0.30 0.94 15.54
N SER A 99 -0.14 -0.31 15.38
CA SER A 99 -0.44 -1.23 16.50
C SER A 99 0.43 -2.49 16.47
N TYR A 100 1.46 -2.50 15.63
CA TYR A 100 2.24 -3.66 15.22
C TYR A 100 1.42 -4.82 14.64
N ALA A 101 0.14 -4.57 14.30
CA ALA A 101 -0.81 -5.57 13.83
C ALA A 101 -0.95 -6.78 14.77
N VAL A 102 -0.74 -6.59 16.07
CA VAL A 102 -0.83 -7.66 17.08
C VAL A 102 -2.02 -7.49 18.01
N ASN A 103 -2.51 -8.61 18.55
CA ASN A 103 -3.47 -8.59 19.64
C ASN A 103 -2.77 -8.29 20.96
N SER A 104 -3.32 -7.36 21.75
CA SER A 104 -2.84 -7.15 23.11
C SER A 104 -3.98 -6.83 24.08
N ALA A 105 -3.74 -7.13 25.35
CA ALA A 105 -4.66 -6.77 26.43
C ALA A 105 -4.81 -5.25 26.61
N ASN A 106 -3.81 -4.46 26.18
CA ASN A 106 -3.78 -3.01 26.41
C ASN A 106 -4.48 -2.22 25.30
N VAL A 107 -4.22 -2.56 24.03
CA VAL A 107 -4.73 -1.78 22.89
C VAL A 107 -5.85 -2.48 22.11
N GLY A 108 -6.04 -3.79 22.30
CA GLY A 108 -7.12 -4.55 21.68
C GLY A 108 -6.64 -5.55 20.63
N PRO A 109 -7.59 -6.24 19.96
CA PRO A 109 -7.31 -7.36 19.08
C PRO A 109 -7.05 -6.90 17.62
N TYR A 110 -6.02 -6.06 17.40
CA TYR A 110 -5.74 -5.52 16.06
C TYR A 110 -5.40 -6.61 15.04
N GLY A 111 -4.64 -7.62 15.43
CA GLY A 111 -4.27 -8.73 14.53
C GLY A 111 -5.50 -9.50 14.05
N ASP A 112 -6.42 -9.82 14.97
CA ASP A 112 -7.66 -10.50 14.62
C ASP A 112 -8.57 -9.62 13.76
N ALA A 113 -8.74 -8.35 14.13
CA ALA A 113 -9.58 -7.43 13.37
C ALA A 113 -9.02 -7.18 11.95
N ILE A 114 -7.69 -7.12 11.79
CA ILE A 114 -7.07 -7.04 10.47
C ILE A 114 -7.35 -8.32 9.65
N MET A 115 -7.10 -9.49 10.24
CA MET A 115 -7.14 -10.77 9.54
C MET A 115 -8.55 -11.28 9.23
N TYR A 116 -9.49 -11.06 10.16
CA TYR A 116 -10.83 -11.63 10.10
C TYR A 116 -11.92 -10.63 9.75
N GLU A 117 -11.64 -9.32 9.79
CA GLU A 117 -12.62 -8.28 9.45
C GLU A 117 -12.15 -7.42 8.27
N LEU A 118 -11.01 -6.74 8.40
CA LEU A 118 -10.55 -5.78 7.39
C LEU A 118 -10.18 -6.43 6.06
N ILE A 119 -9.30 -7.43 6.07
CA ILE A 119 -8.85 -8.10 4.83
C ILE A 119 -10.04 -8.74 4.10
N PRO A 120 -10.94 -9.51 4.75
CA PRO A 120 -12.14 -10.02 4.09
C PRO A 120 -13.04 -8.94 3.50
N GLU A 121 -13.18 -7.79 4.16
CA GLU A 121 -13.97 -6.68 3.62
C GLU A 121 -13.33 -6.04 2.39
N ILE A 122 -11.99 -5.90 2.38
CA ILE A 122 -11.24 -5.44 1.21
C ILE A 122 -11.42 -6.41 0.05
N GLU A 123 -11.25 -7.71 0.29
CA GLU A 123 -11.44 -8.74 -0.73
C GLU A 123 -12.86 -8.73 -1.28
N ARG A 124 -13.87 -8.56 -0.42
CA ARG A 124 -15.27 -8.44 -0.84
C ARG A 124 -15.52 -7.19 -1.69
N ARG A 125 -14.99 -6.03 -1.30
CA ARG A 125 -15.19 -4.75 -2.03
C ARG A 125 -14.42 -4.69 -3.35
N PHE A 126 -13.19 -5.18 -3.37
CA PHE A 126 -12.24 -4.97 -4.47
C PHE A 126 -11.96 -6.22 -5.30
N ARG A 127 -12.73 -7.29 -5.09
CA ARG A 127 -12.62 -8.58 -5.80
C ARG A 127 -11.30 -9.30 -5.52
N GLY A 128 -10.93 -9.42 -4.25
CA GLY A 128 -9.84 -10.31 -3.84
C GLY A 128 -10.23 -11.78 -3.96
N ILE A 129 -9.24 -12.66 -4.10
CA ILE A 129 -9.47 -14.12 -4.21
C ILE A 129 -10.04 -14.71 -2.90
N GLY A 130 -9.62 -14.23 -1.73
CA GLY A 130 -10.14 -14.71 -0.44
C GLY A 130 -9.46 -15.94 0.13
N GLU A 131 -8.42 -16.44 -0.54
CA GLU A 131 -7.72 -17.67 -0.16
C GLU A 131 -6.32 -17.37 0.38
N GLY A 132 -5.90 -18.13 1.40
CA GLY A 132 -4.61 -17.90 2.06
C GLY A 132 -3.39 -17.97 1.12
N TRP A 133 -3.44 -18.80 0.08
CA TRP A 133 -2.38 -18.91 -0.93
C TRP A 133 -2.30 -17.69 -1.87
N ALA A 134 -3.36 -16.88 -1.93
CA ALA A 134 -3.46 -15.68 -2.76
C ALA A 134 -3.15 -14.38 -1.99
N ARG A 135 -2.62 -14.50 -0.77
CA ARG A 135 -2.21 -13.38 0.08
C ARG A 135 -0.68 -13.38 0.23
N LEU A 136 -0.08 -12.23 -0.03
CA LEU A 136 1.34 -11.95 0.23
C LEU A 136 1.42 -10.87 1.31
N THR A 137 2.31 -11.02 2.27
CA THR A 137 2.57 -9.99 3.29
C THR A 137 3.99 -9.46 3.15
N TYR A 138 4.15 -8.14 3.20
CA TYR A 138 5.44 -7.47 3.18
C TYR A 138 5.40 -6.17 4.00
N GLY A 139 6.57 -5.60 4.27
CA GLY A 139 6.73 -4.36 5.00
C GLY A 139 7.67 -4.46 6.19
N GLY A 140 7.80 -3.37 6.94
CA GLY A 140 8.74 -3.20 8.04
C GLY A 140 9.06 -1.76 8.35
#